data_AF-A0A9P6MWI4-F1
#
_entry.id   AF-A0A9P6MWI4-F1
#
_cell.length_a   1.000
_cell.length_b   1.000
_cell.length_c   1.000
_cell.angle_alpha   90.00
_cell.angle_beta   90.00
_cell.angle_gamma   90.00
#
_symmetry.space_group_name_H-M   'P 1'
#
loop_
_entity.id
_entity.type
_entity.pdbx_description
1 polymer ?
#
loop_
_entity_poly.entity_id
_entity_poly.type
_entity_poly.pdbx_seq_one_letter_code
_entity_poly.pdbx_strand_id
1 'polypeptide(L)'
;MSEATTSASAAANNGAAISSSSSQPQVNTAQAPKRPKKVKKLTKKDIDEVLMHDIIELRGHNHWDWDSKTPPPFQNFEELEVTIGSLAQSGEGLGILPDRGEGWVLVVPFVIPGERVKARVYRHNWGYSHADLVEVIQPAENRIAQDKILCKYFGTCAGCQLQHISYPDQMKFKRQVVENAFKNYAGKYFASLPAVDPVSQSPIQSQYRTKITPHFEALNPKHQAAGTSQQVQIGFMQSGKRRILDIEDCPIATPIVNEGMKIMRADVQKNIASYKKGATMLLRESNPIVPGTESDNPPKTTKICVTDHKETITEWVGKFRFDYPAGSFFQNNNAILPSLIGYVQQQLHLPLSATASDSSSSDPSVSGNFAGPNHEIKYLVDAYCGSGLFGIACHEGFKKVLGVEISAASISCATNNLVLNKLSTETTAFHLDDADKIFAHIDFPSSETALIIDPPRKGCSDEFLDQMVAFLPARVVYVSCNVQTQARDLQGLLDRCAAKGLPGYKVEAIRGFDLFPQTRHVEGVMTLTRL
;
A
#
# COMPACT_ATOMS: atom_id res chain seq x y z
N MET A 1 53.38 37.03 -7.53
CA MET A 1 53.31 38.04 -6.46
C MET A 1 52.74 37.32 -5.25
N SER A 2 53.61 36.61 -4.53
CA SER A 2 54.26 37.09 -3.28
C SER A 2 53.24 37.15 -2.16
N GLU A 3 53.37 36.53 -0.99
CA GLU A 3 54.46 35.88 -0.27
C GLU A 3 53.76 35.10 0.87
N ALA A 4 54.15 33.86 1.14
CA ALA A 4 55.07 33.49 2.24
C ALA A 4 54.37 33.47 3.64
N THR A 5 54.24 32.28 4.24
CA THR A 5 55.04 31.79 5.41
C THR A 5 54.71 32.52 6.72
N THR A 6 54.59 31.92 7.91
CA THR A 6 54.88 30.58 8.46
C THR A 6 54.46 30.62 9.92
N SER A 7 54.14 29.44 10.49
CA SER A 7 54.45 29.02 11.88
C SER A 7 53.87 29.82 13.06
N ALA A 8 53.75 29.32 14.28
CA ALA A 8 53.59 27.98 14.86
C ALA A 8 53.46 28.21 16.38
N SER A 9 52.76 27.30 17.07
CA SER A 9 52.86 27.04 18.52
C SER A 9 52.37 28.17 19.44
N ALA A 10 51.98 27.97 20.69
CA ALA A 10 51.54 26.87 21.54
C ALA A 10 51.11 27.55 22.85
N ALA A 11 50.39 26.80 23.68
CA ALA A 11 50.33 26.89 25.16
C ALA A 11 48.91 27.04 25.71
N ALA A 12 48.55 26.00 26.45
CA ALA A 12 47.46 25.95 27.40
C ALA A 12 47.71 26.92 28.56
N ASN A 13 46.64 27.42 29.18
CA ASN A 13 46.66 27.57 30.63
C ASN A 13 45.27 27.48 31.25
N ASN A 14 45.24 26.78 32.39
CA ASN A 14 44.10 26.56 33.28
C ASN A 14 43.73 27.83 34.07
N GLY A 15 42.48 27.92 34.51
CA GLY A 15 42.06 28.89 35.52
C GLY A 15 40.72 28.52 36.14
N ALA A 16 40.77 28.08 37.40
CA ALA A 16 39.67 27.54 38.18
C ALA A 16 38.83 28.61 38.92
N ALA A 17 37.54 28.28 39.08
CA ALA A 17 36.64 28.48 40.22
C ALA A 17 36.72 29.75 41.09
N ILE A 18 35.60 30.49 41.20
CA ILE A 18 35.14 31.10 42.46
C ILE A 18 33.61 31.02 42.57
N SER A 19 33.18 30.55 43.73
CA SER A 19 31.82 30.39 44.25
C SER A 19 31.22 31.69 44.82
N SER A 20 29.91 31.90 44.68
CA SER A 20 29.11 32.58 45.72
C SER A 20 27.61 32.28 45.57
N SER A 21 27.05 31.69 46.62
CA SER A 21 25.62 31.42 46.81
C SER A 21 24.90 32.62 47.42
N SER A 22 23.75 33.02 46.83
CA SER A 22 22.66 33.67 47.57
C SER A 22 21.34 33.45 46.84
N SER A 23 20.36 32.98 47.59
CA SER A 23 19.05 32.44 47.20
C SER A 23 17.94 33.49 46.98
N GLN A 24 17.04 33.19 46.03
CA GLN A 24 15.59 33.50 45.89
C GLN A 24 15.23 34.15 44.53
N PRO A 25 13.99 34.02 43.99
CA PRO A 25 12.92 33.04 44.18
C PRO A 25 12.51 32.31 42.86
N GLN A 26 11.77 31.21 42.98
CA GLN A 26 11.24 30.43 41.84
C GLN A 26 10.25 31.27 40.99
N VAL A 27 10.58 31.47 39.71
CA VAL A 27 9.62 31.84 38.67
C VAL A 27 9.38 30.61 37.80
N ASN A 28 8.16 30.10 37.86
CA ASN A 28 7.65 29.01 37.05
C ASN A 28 7.59 29.46 35.58
N THR A 29 8.57 29.10 34.76
CA THR A 29 8.54 29.34 33.32
C THR A 29 7.70 28.27 32.64
N ALA A 30 6.63 28.71 31.99
CA ALA A 30 5.73 27.90 31.20
C ALA A 30 6.49 27.05 30.16
N GLN A 31 6.20 25.75 30.15
CA GLN A 31 6.70 24.82 29.14
C GLN A 31 6.20 25.22 27.75
N ALA A 32 7.13 25.43 26.83
CA ALA A 32 6.86 25.65 25.41
C ALA A 32 6.01 24.50 24.82
N PRO A 33 5.14 24.77 23.83
CA PRO A 33 4.25 23.76 23.26
C PRO A 33 5.08 22.65 22.60
N LYS A 34 4.79 21.40 22.99
CA LYS A 34 5.44 20.20 22.46
C LYS A 34 5.20 20.13 20.94
N ARG A 35 6.29 20.02 20.17
CA ARG A 35 6.27 19.80 18.71
C ARG A 35 5.37 18.60 18.36
N PRO A 36 4.62 18.68 17.24
CA PRO A 36 3.68 17.62 16.86
C PRO A 36 4.42 16.30 16.62
N LYS A 37 3.86 15.21 17.16
CA LYS A 37 4.41 13.87 17.02
C LYS A 37 4.39 13.47 15.54
N LYS A 38 5.54 13.08 15.00
CA LYS A 38 5.68 12.58 13.64
C LYS A 38 4.76 11.38 13.41
N VAL A 39 4.01 11.42 12.31
CA VAL A 39 3.19 10.31 11.81
C VAL A 39 4.02 9.02 11.76
N LYS A 40 3.56 7.97 12.47
CA LYS A 40 4.25 6.68 12.58
C LYS A 40 4.20 5.93 11.25
N LYS A 41 5.36 5.61 10.66
CA LYS A 41 5.46 4.58 9.62
C LYS A 41 5.10 3.22 10.25
N LEU A 42 4.48 2.33 9.48
CA LEU A 42 4.37 0.90 9.84
C LEU A 42 5.77 0.41 10.24
N THR A 43 5.89 0.00 11.49
CA THR A 43 7.15 -0.44 12.08
C THR A 43 7.30 -1.94 11.91
N LYS A 44 8.53 -2.46 12.05
CA LYS A 44 8.77 -3.91 12.09
C LYS A 44 7.86 -4.62 13.11
N LYS A 45 7.54 -3.92 14.21
CA LYS A 45 6.62 -4.38 15.26
C LYS A 45 5.20 -4.68 14.74
N ASP A 46 4.72 -3.93 13.76
CA ASP A 46 3.35 -4.08 13.24
C ASP A 46 3.25 -5.26 12.25
N ILE A 47 4.33 -5.54 11.49
CA ILE A 47 4.43 -6.75 10.65
C ILE A 47 4.56 -7.99 11.52
N ASP A 48 5.37 -7.89 12.58
CA ASP A 48 5.49 -8.95 13.57
C ASP A 48 4.11 -9.20 14.23
N GLU A 49 3.29 -8.18 14.49
CA GLU A 49 1.92 -8.33 15.03
C GLU A 49 0.98 -9.11 14.09
N VAL A 50 0.96 -8.79 12.78
CA VAL A 50 0.15 -9.53 11.80
C VAL A 50 0.54 -11.02 11.76
N LEU A 51 1.85 -11.29 11.67
CA LEU A 51 2.36 -12.66 11.66
C LEU A 51 2.03 -13.40 12.95
N MET A 52 2.02 -12.71 14.09
CA MET A 52 1.68 -13.30 15.39
C MET A 52 0.21 -13.72 15.45
N HIS A 53 -0.72 -12.95 14.86
CA HIS A 53 -2.11 -13.40 14.73
C HIS A 53 -2.21 -14.72 13.95
N ASP A 54 -1.50 -14.82 12.82
CA ASP A 54 -1.51 -16.03 11.98
C ASP A 54 -0.88 -17.23 12.73
N ILE A 55 0.18 -17.01 13.51
CA ILE A 55 0.81 -18.04 14.36
C ILE A 55 -0.15 -18.50 15.47
N ILE A 56 -0.82 -17.57 16.15
CA ILE A 56 -1.78 -17.89 17.21
C ILE A 56 -2.95 -18.70 16.64
N GLU A 57 -3.47 -18.30 15.47
CA GLU A 57 -4.54 -19.03 14.80
C GLU A 57 -4.11 -20.45 14.42
N LEU A 58 -2.90 -20.62 13.86
CA LEU A 58 -2.38 -21.93 13.50
C LEU A 58 -2.22 -22.86 14.72
N ARG A 59 -1.76 -22.34 15.86
CA ARG A 59 -1.52 -23.12 17.08
C ARG A 59 -2.77 -23.34 17.93
N GLY A 60 -3.78 -22.49 17.77
CA GLY A 60 -4.90 -22.34 18.69
C GLY A 60 -4.55 -21.43 19.88
N HIS A 61 -5.54 -20.66 20.34
CA HIS A 61 -5.37 -19.55 21.29
C HIS A 61 -4.75 -19.91 22.66
N ASN A 62 -4.75 -21.18 23.07
CA ASN A 62 -4.29 -21.63 24.39
C ASN A 62 -2.99 -22.46 24.38
N HIS A 63 -2.30 -22.54 23.24
CA HIS A 63 -1.21 -23.51 23.04
C HIS A 63 0.20 -22.95 23.32
N TRP A 64 0.35 -21.67 23.71
CA TRP A 64 1.69 -21.11 23.99
C TRP A 64 1.67 -20.05 25.05
N ASP A 65 2.61 -20.17 25.98
CA ASP A 65 2.92 -19.13 26.96
C ASP A 65 3.82 -18.08 26.30
N TRP A 66 3.23 -16.97 25.87
CA TRP A 66 3.94 -15.82 25.31
C TRP A 66 4.77 -15.03 26.34
N ASP A 67 4.64 -15.35 27.63
CA ASP A 67 5.48 -14.83 28.72
C ASP A 67 6.59 -15.82 29.12
N SER A 68 6.57 -17.06 28.60
CA SER A 68 7.66 -18.03 28.74
C SER A 68 8.91 -17.65 27.93
N LYS A 69 10.05 -17.46 28.59
CA LYS A 69 11.36 -17.24 27.94
C LYS A 69 11.98 -18.52 27.37
N THR A 70 11.15 -19.42 26.85
CA THR A 70 11.58 -20.73 26.34
C THR A 70 12.52 -20.51 25.14
N PRO A 71 13.78 -20.96 25.21
CA PRO A 71 14.72 -20.81 24.10
C PRO A 71 14.28 -21.66 22.90
N PRO A 72 14.71 -21.32 21.68
CA PRO A 72 14.43 -22.14 20.50
C PRO A 72 14.99 -23.57 20.71
N PRO A 73 14.25 -24.63 20.32
CA PRO A 73 14.61 -26.01 20.64
C PRO A 73 15.65 -26.63 19.69
N PHE A 74 16.31 -25.81 18.87
CA PHE A 74 17.25 -26.21 17.81
C PHE A 74 18.34 -25.15 17.61
N GLN A 75 19.44 -25.55 16.97
CA GLN A 75 20.57 -24.66 16.72
C GLN A 75 20.32 -23.72 15.53
N ASN A 76 21.07 -22.61 15.47
CA ASN A 76 21.11 -21.78 14.28
C ASN A 76 21.60 -22.62 13.08
N PHE A 77 20.97 -22.43 11.92
CA PHE A 77 21.28 -23.15 10.67
C PHE A 77 21.01 -24.66 10.68
N GLU A 78 20.32 -25.17 11.71
CA GLU A 78 19.81 -26.53 11.69
C GLU A 78 18.77 -26.70 10.56
N GLU A 79 18.83 -27.83 9.87
CA GLU A 79 17.86 -28.20 8.83
C GLU A 79 16.82 -29.13 9.42
N LEU A 80 15.55 -28.72 9.35
CA LEU A 80 14.42 -29.39 9.96
C LEU A 80 13.40 -29.76 8.89
N GLU A 81 12.77 -30.90 9.04
CA GLU A 81 11.60 -31.25 8.23
C GLU A 81 10.33 -30.76 8.91
N VAL A 82 9.46 -30.14 8.13
CA VAL A 82 8.20 -29.60 8.64
C VAL A 82 7.10 -29.74 7.59
N THR A 83 5.88 -30.04 8.05
CA THR A 83 4.68 -29.98 7.22
C THR A 83 4.06 -28.59 7.34
N ILE A 84 3.77 -27.97 6.20
CA ILE A 84 3.17 -26.64 6.14
C ILE A 84 1.66 -26.75 6.34
N GLY A 85 1.15 -26.07 7.37
CA GLY A 85 -0.27 -26.11 7.75
C GLY A 85 -1.09 -24.95 7.16
N SER A 86 -0.52 -23.76 7.07
CA SER A 86 -1.21 -22.57 6.57
C SER A 86 -0.24 -21.59 5.91
N LEU A 87 -0.78 -20.53 5.30
CA LEU A 87 -0.02 -19.36 4.84
C LEU A 87 -0.28 -18.20 5.77
N ALA A 88 0.78 -17.49 6.15
CA ALA A 88 0.66 -16.17 6.74
C ALA A 88 0.10 -15.18 5.72
N GLN A 89 -0.48 -14.07 6.19
CA GLN A 89 -0.98 -13.00 5.31
C GLN A 89 0.12 -12.39 4.43
N SER A 90 1.37 -12.54 4.87
CA SER A 90 2.58 -12.14 4.17
C SER A 90 3.04 -13.13 3.08
N GLY A 91 2.36 -14.28 2.93
CA GLY A 91 2.58 -15.27 1.87
C GLY A 91 3.63 -16.33 2.17
N GLU A 92 4.30 -16.27 3.32
CA GLU A 92 5.15 -17.35 3.83
C GLU A 92 4.28 -18.47 4.41
N GLY A 93 4.70 -19.72 4.26
CA GLY A 93 4.08 -20.86 4.90
C GLY A 93 4.45 -20.97 6.37
N LEU A 94 3.50 -21.45 7.16
CA LEU A 94 3.63 -21.69 8.58
C LEU A 94 3.53 -23.19 8.85
N GLY A 95 4.54 -23.75 9.50
CA GLY A 95 4.59 -25.15 9.87
C GLY A 95 4.85 -25.33 11.36
N ILE A 96 4.10 -26.24 12.01
CA ILE A 96 4.29 -26.58 13.42
C ILE A 96 5.26 -27.78 13.50
N LEU A 97 6.22 -27.71 14.41
CA LEU A 97 7.03 -28.85 14.83
C LEU A 97 6.41 -29.47 16.08
N PRO A 98 5.52 -30.48 15.96
CA PRO A 98 4.75 -30.98 17.11
C PRO A 98 5.64 -31.54 18.22
N ASP A 99 6.72 -32.23 17.84
CA ASP A 99 7.60 -32.92 18.77
C ASP A 99 8.75 -32.04 19.32
N ARG A 100 8.78 -30.73 18.97
CA ARG A 100 9.87 -29.82 19.37
C ARG A 100 9.34 -28.51 19.92
N GLY A 101 9.88 -28.09 21.07
CA GLY A 101 9.61 -26.78 21.69
C GLY A 101 8.12 -26.48 21.83
N GLU A 102 7.35 -27.47 22.28
CA GLU A 102 5.90 -27.38 22.54
C GLU A 102 5.08 -26.89 21.32
N GLY A 103 5.42 -27.38 20.12
CA GLY A 103 4.77 -26.94 18.88
C GLY A 103 5.38 -25.66 18.32
N TRP A 104 6.71 -25.60 18.26
CA TRP A 104 7.43 -24.43 17.74
C TRP A 104 7.11 -24.18 16.26
N VAL A 105 6.90 -22.93 15.87
CA VAL A 105 6.48 -22.59 14.50
C VAL A 105 7.66 -22.18 13.63
N LEU A 106 7.74 -22.74 12.42
CA LEU A 106 8.64 -22.29 11.37
C LEU A 106 7.89 -21.45 10.33
N VAL A 107 8.49 -20.32 9.98
CA VAL A 107 8.03 -19.42 8.91
C VAL A 107 8.93 -19.62 7.70
N VAL A 108 8.39 -20.20 6.64
CA VAL A 108 9.16 -20.68 5.48
C VAL A 108 8.61 -20.01 4.20
N PRO A 109 9.41 -19.28 3.41
CA PRO A 109 8.93 -18.68 2.16
C PRO A 109 8.83 -19.70 1.03
N PHE A 110 8.02 -19.40 0.00
CA PHE A 110 7.90 -20.17 -1.25
C PHE A 110 7.38 -21.62 -1.09
N VAL A 111 6.57 -21.84 -0.07
CA VAL A 111 5.90 -23.12 0.21
C VAL A 111 4.40 -22.90 0.33
N ILE A 112 3.62 -23.96 0.16
CA ILE A 112 2.15 -23.93 0.30
C ILE A 112 1.63 -24.96 1.31
N PRO A 113 0.40 -24.80 1.83
CA PRO A 113 -0.19 -25.76 2.76
C PRO A 113 -0.27 -27.17 2.17
N GLY A 114 -0.04 -28.18 3.00
CA GLY A 114 0.01 -29.58 2.61
C GLY A 114 1.39 -30.09 2.17
N GLU A 115 2.38 -29.20 2.04
CA GLU A 115 3.74 -29.60 1.69
C GLU A 115 4.52 -30.12 2.90
N ARG A 116 5.36 -31.13 2.66
CA ARG A 116 6.46 -31.47 3.57
C ARG A 116 7.76 -30.95 2.97
N VAL A 117 8.47 -30.14 3.75
CA VAL A 117 9.67 -29.42 3.27
C VAL A 117 10.82 -29.58 4.23
N LYS A 118 12.04 -29.48 3.69
CA LYS A 118 13.26 -29.29 4.47
C LYS A 118 13.53 -27.78 4.56
N ALA A 119 13.62 -27.26 5.77
CA ALA A 119 13.80 -25.84 6.03
C ALA A 119 15.00 -25.60 6.94
N ARG A 120 15.84 -24.61 6.60
CA ARG A 120 17.04 -24.26 7.38
C ARG A 120 16.82 -23.00 8.18
N VAL A 121 16.87 -23.10 9.50
CA VAL A 121 16.56 -21.97 10.39
C VAL A 121 17.69 -20.93 10.36
N TYR A 122 17.37 -19.64 10.26
CA TYR A 122 18.41 -18.58 10.26
C TYR A 122 18.12 -17.42 11.23
N ARG A 123 16.92 -17.38 11.82
CA ARG A 123 16.56 -16.35 12.80
C ARG A 123 15.52 -16.89 13.78
N HIS A 124 15.80 -16.73 15.06
CA HIS A 124 14.87 -17.04 16.13
C HIS A 124 14.16 -15.78 16.63
N ASN A 125 12.87 -15.92 16.87
CA ASN A 125 12.05 -14.97 17.60
C ASN A 125 11.38 -15.72 18.76
N TRP A 126 10.58 -15.00 19.55
CA TRP A 126 9.84 -15.61 20.63
C TRP A 126 8.72 -16.51 20.08
N GLY A 127 8.80 -17.83 20.32
CA GLY A 127 7.76 -18.80 19.94
C GLY A 127 7.70 -19.17 18.46
N TYR A 128 8.57 -18.63 17.63
CA TYR A 128 8.69 -18.99 16.21
C TYR A 128 10.08 -18.72 15.66
N SER A 129 10.39 -19.25 14.47
CA SER A 129 11.65 -18.98 13.79
C SER A 129 11.47 -18.86 12.28
N HIS A 130 12.27 -18.00 11.66
CA HIS A 130 12.35 -17.92 10.21
C HIS A 130 13.34 -18.93 9.67
N ALA A 131 12.97 -19.59 8.58
CA ALA A 131 13.81 -20.55 7.90
C ALA A 131 13.82 -20.31 6.39
N ASP A 132 14.92 -20.67 5.74
CA ASP A 132 15.02 -20.75 4.29
C ASP A 132 14.48 -22.10 3.81
N LEU A 133 13.74 -22.12 2.71
CA LEU A 133 13.40 -23.36 2.02
C LEU A 133 14.68 -23.98 1.43
N VAL A 134 15.00 -25.21 1.84
CA VAL A 134 16.10 -26.01 1.28
C VAL A 134 15.58 -26.91 0.17
N GLU A 135 14.50 -27.63 0.43
CA GLU A 135 13.93 -28.63 -0.48
C GLU A 135 12.44 -28.83 -0.21
N VAL A 136 11.65 -29.03 -1.27
CA VAL A 136 10.27 -29.53 -1.17
C VAL A 136 10.33 -31.05 -1.29
N ILE A 137 10.20 -31.75 -0.17
CA ILE A 137 10.28 -33.22 -0.09
C ILE A 137 9.03 -33.85 -0.69
N GLN A 138 7.86 -33.31 -0.33
CA GLN A 138 6.57 -33.72 -0.86
C GLN A 138 5.79 -32.47 -1.27
N PRO A 139 5.62 -32.22 -2.58
CA PRO A 139 4.84 -31.09 -3.07
C PRO A 139 3.34 -31.33 -2.84
N ALA A 140 2.60 -30.25 -2.61
CA ALA A 140 1.13 -30.31 -2.56
C ALA A 140 0.55 -30.39 -3.98
N GLU A 141 -0.63 -30.98 -4.12
CA GLU A 141 -1.27 -31.22 -5.43
C GLU A 141 -1.48 -29.95 -6.26
N ASN A 142 -1.69 -28.81 -5.58
CA ASN A 142 -1.93 -27.52 -6.20
C ASN A 142 -0.67 -26.67 -6.39
N ARG A 143 0.54 -27.22 -6.16
CA ARG A 143 1.80 -26.55 -6.51
C ARG A 143 1.94 -26.48 -8.03
N ILE A 144 2.26 -25.28 -8.53
CA ILE A 144 2.69 -25.11 -9.93
C ILE A 144 4.08 -25.75 -10.10
N ALA A 145 4.21 -26.61 -11.11
CA ALA A 145 5.48 -27.22 -11.49
C ALA A 145 6.53 -26.18 -11.90
N GLN A 146 7.81 -26.44 -11.60
CA GLN A 146 8.91 -25.47 -11.76
C GLN A 146 9.06 -24.96 -13.21
N ASP A 147 8.81 -25.82 -14.20
CA ASP A 147 8.86 -25.49 -15.63
C ASP A 147 7.72 -24.57 -16.10
N LYS A 148 6.66 -24.45 -15.30
CA LYS A 148 5.50 -23.58 -15.55
C LYS A 148 5.60 -22.23 -14.82
N ILE A 149 6.61 -22.03 -13.99
CA ILE A 149 6.86 -20.76 -13.31
C ILE A 149 7.31 -19.72 -14.33
N LEU A 150 6.62 -18.57 -14.39
CA LEU A 150 6.83 -17.52 -15.40
C LEU A 150 8.24 -16.92 -15.35
N CYS A 151 8.81 -16.77 -14.16
CA CYS A 151 10.07 -16.07 -13.95
C CYS A 151 11.17 -17.01 -13.47
N LYS A 152 12.26 -17.11 -14.23
CA LYS A 152 13.46 -17.86 -13.85
C LYS A 152 14.14 -17.36 -12.56
N TYR A 153 13.83 -16.15 -12.12
CA TYR A 153 14.34 -15.55 -10.87
C TYR A 153 13.40 -15.74 -9.67
N PHE A 154 12.26 -16.40 -9.86
CA PHE A 154 11.33 -16.69 -8.77
C PHE A 154 12.02 -17.48 -7.65
N GLY A 155 11.70 -17.18 -6.39
CA GLY A 155 12.40 -17.73 -5.22
C GLY A 155 13.69 -16.97 -4.84
N THR A 156 14.31 -16.25 -5.78
CA THR A 156 15.53 -15.46 -5.51
C THR A 156 15.26 -13.95 -5.55
N CYS A 157 14.46 -13.47 -6.49
CA CYS A 157 14.01 -12.08 -6.56
C CYS A 157 12.93 -11.81 -5.49
N ALA A 158 13.02 -10.68 -4.79
CA ALA A 158 12.02 -10.29 -3.78
C ALA A 158 10.67 -9.80 -4.37
N GLY A 159 10.55 -9.72 -5.70
CA GLY A 159 9.41 -9.09 -6.39
C GLY A 159 8.10 -9.89 -6.33
N CYS A 160 8.14 -11.19 -6.65
CA CYS A 160 6.96 -12.06 -6.68
C CYS A 160 7.06 -13.12 -5.58
N GLN A 161 5.93 -13.45 -4.96
CA GLN A 161 5.86 -14.43 -3.86
C GLN A 161 5.03 -15.66 -4.22
N LEU A 162 4.11 -15.57 -5.18
CA LEU A 162 3.06 -16.57 -5.38
C LEU A 162 3.09 -17.33 -6.72
N GLN A 163 4.14 -17.20 -7.55
CA GLN A 163 4.17 -17.88 -8.87
C GLN A 163 4.15 -19.41 -8.80
N HIS A 164 4.40 -19.99 -7.63
CA HIS A 164 4.30 -21.43 -7.36
C HIS A 164 2.89 -21.88 -6.97
N ILE A 165 1.92 -20.96 -6.93
CA ILE A 165 0.52 -21.18 -6.54
C ILE A 165 -0.38 -20.94 -7.76
N SER A 166 -1.33 -21.84 -8.00
CA SER A 166 -2.35 -21.66 -9.05
C SER A 166 -3.09 -20.33 -8.91
N TYR A 167 -3.40 -19.66 -10.02
CA TYR A 167 -4.08 -18.35 -9.94
C TYR A 167 -5.43 -18.41 -9.20
N PRO A 168 -6.29 -19.44 -9.36
CA PRO A 168 -7.48 -19.59 -8.53
C PRO A 168 -7.17 -19.67 -7.03
N ASP A 169 -6.09 -20.36 -6.64
CA ASP A 169 -5.70 -20.45 -5.23
C ASP A 169 -5.04 -19.15 -4.73
N GLN A 170 -4.39 -18.36 -5.61
CA GLN A 170 -3.98 -16.99 -5.27
C GLN A 170 -5.20 -16.14 -4.90
N MET A 171 -6.34 -16.30 -5.59
CA MET A 171 -7.57 -15.56 -5.28
C MET A 171 -8.17 -15.99 -3.94
N LYS A 172 -8.17 -17.29 -3.63
CA LYS A 172 -8.57 -17.81 -2.31
C LYS A 172 -7.67 -17.25 -1.22
N PHE A 173 -6.35 -17.30 -1.41
CA PHE A 173 -5.39 -16.73 -0.48
C PHE A 173 -5.62 -15.23 -0.26
N LYS A 174 -5.74 -14.43 -1.32
CA LYS A 174 -5.98 -12.99 -1.21
C LYS A 174 -7.31 -12.67 -0.52
N ARG A 175 -8.36 -13.46 -0.77
CA ARG A 175 -9.62 -13.32 -0.04
C ARG A 175 -9.43 -13.56 1.45
N GLN A 176 -8.72 -14.63 1.82
CA GLN A 176 -8.41 -14.94 3.22
C GLN A 176 -7.60 -13.82 3.88
N VAL A 177 -6.66 -13.18 3.16
CA VAL A 177 -5.91 -12.01 3.66
C VAL A 177 -6.86 -10.87 4.04
N VAL A 178 -7.87 -10.58 3.21
CA VAL A 178 -8.88 -9.56 3.54
C VAL A 178 -9.71 -9.99 4.73
N GLU A 179 -10.23 -11.23 4.74
CA GLU A 179 -11.04 -11.76 5.84
C GLU A 179 -10.30 -11.70 7.19
N ASN A 180 -9.05 -12.15 7.22
CA ASN A 180 -8.21 -12.15 8.42
C ASN A 180 -7.89 -10.72 8.88
N ALA A 181 -7.70 -9.78 7.97
CA ALA A 181 -7.48 -8.39 8.33
C ALA A 181 -8.69 -7.81 9.11
N PHE A 182 -9.92 -8.01 8.61
CA PHE A 182 -11.11 -7.56 9.33
C PHE A 182 -11.37 -8.35 10.61
N LYS A 183 -11.14 -9.67 10.62
CA LYS A 183 -11.23 -10.50 11.83
C LYS A 183 -10.32 -9.99 12.95
N ASN A 184 -9.09 -9.64 12.63
CA ASN A 184 -8.08 -9.27 13.62
C ASN A 184 -8.14 -7.79 14.02
N TYR A 185 -8.54 -6.89 13.12
CA TYR A 185 -8.40 -5.44 13.33
C TYR A 185 -9.72 -4.65 13.36
N ALA A 186 -10.88 -5.25 13.06
CA ALA A 186 -12.17 -4.56 13.20
C ALA A 186 -12.73 -4.60 14.64
N GLY A 187 -12.05 -5.31 15.56
CA GLY A 187 -12.43 -5.41 16.97
C GLY A 187 -13.85 -5.94 17.18
N LYS A 188 -14.61 -5.30 18.09
CA LYS A 188 -15.99 -5.69 18.43
C LYS A 188 -16.98 -5.63 17.26
N TYR A 189 -16.61 -4.94 16.17
CA TYR A 189 -17.49 -4.76 15.01
C TYR A 189 -17.45 -5.94 14.04
N PHE A 190 -16.44 -6.82 14.11
CA PHE A 190 -16.27 -7.94 13.17
C PHE A 190 -17.53 -8.79 13.00
N ALA A 191 -18.21 -9.13 14.10
CA ALA A 191 -19.42 -9.96 14.08
C ALA A 191 -20.59 -9.35 13.30
N SER A 192 -20.58 -8.03 13.07
CA SER A 192 -21.61 -7.31 12.31
C SER A 192 -21.24 -7.06 10.84
N LEU A 193 -20.03 -7.43 10.43
CA LEU A 193 -19.55 -7.20 9.08
C LEU A 193 -20.16 -8.20 8.09
N PRO A 194 -20.42 -7.79 6.84
CA PRO A 194 -20.76 -8.73 5.79
C PRO A 194 -19.58 -9.66 5.51
N ALA A 195 -19.87 -10.81 4.91
CA ALA A 195 -18.82 -11.67 4.38
C ALA A 195 -18.02 -10.93 3.31
N VAL A 196 -16.72 -11.19 3.25
CA VAL A 196 -15.87 -10.64 2.18
C VAL A 196 -16.25 -11.29 0.86
N ASP A 197 -16.47 -10.48 -0.17
CA ASP A 197 -16.77 -10.93 -1.52
C ASP A 197 -15.58 -11.64 -2.17
N PRO A 198 -15.83 -12.48 -3.21
CA PRO A 198 -14.76 -13.01 -4.05
C PRO A 198 -13.85 -11.91 -4.60
N VAL A 199 -12.53 -12.14 -4.55
CA VAL A 199 -11.54 -11.21 -5.09
C VAL A 199 -11.75 -11.05 -6.59
N SER A 200 -11.84 -9.81 -7.04
CA SER A 200 -11.87 -9.48 -8.47
C SER A 200 -10.51 -9.75 -9.10
N GLN A 201 -10.52 -10.63 -10.09
CA GLN A 201 -9.33 -11.10 -10.77
C GLN A 201 -8.79 -10.02 -11.72
N SER A 202 -7.47 -9.95 -11.84
CA SER A 202 -6.85 -9.22 -12.94
C SER A 202 -7.14 -9.90 -14.28
N PRO A 203 -7.49 -9.15 -15.34
CA PRO A 203 -7.67 -9.72 -16.67
C PRO A 203 -6.41 -10.36 -17.26
N ILE A 204 -5.24 -9.90 -16.83
CA ILE A 204 -3.93 -10.45 -17.23
C ILE A 204 -3.06 -10.69 -16.00
N GLN A 205 -2.29 -11.77 -16.00
CA GLN A 205 -1.52 -12.25 -14.83
C GLN A 205 0.00 -12.04 -14.98
N SER A 206 0.43 -11.62 -16.16
CA SER A 206 1.79 -11.29 -16.56
C SER A 206 1.74 -10.04 -17.45
N GLN A 207 2.88 -9.39 -17.67
CA GLN A 207 2.99 -8.23 -18.55
C GLN A 207 2.00 -7.09 -18.25
N TYR A 208 1.58 -6.96 -16.99
CA TYR A 208 0.60 -5.97 -16.57
C TYR A 208 1.27 -4.70 -16.00
N ARG A 209 2.51 -4.82 -15.54
CA ARG A 209 3.18 -3.80 -14.72
C ARG A 209 3.79 -2.71 -15.60
N THR A 210 3.11 -1.56 -15.64
CA THR A 210 3.48 -0.41 -16.49
C THR A 210 4.67 0.39 -15.95
N LYS A 211 5.11 0.17 -14.70
CA LYS A 211 6.28 0.84 -14.11
C LYS A 211 7.14 -0.12 -13.28
N ILE A 212 8.45 -0.08 -13.52
CA ILE A 212 9.46 -0.72 -12.67
C ILE A 212 10.59 0.24 -12.35
N THR A 213 11.24 0.02 -11.21
CA THR A 213 12.40 0.82 -10.78
C THR A 213 13.57 -0.09 -10.37
N PRO A 214 14.34 -0.61 -11.34
CA PRO A 214 15.55 -1.38 -11.05
C PRO A 214 16.57 -0.56 -10.25
N HIS A 215 17.40 -1.26 -9.50
CA HIS A 215 18.48 -0.72 -8.70
C HIS A 215 19.81 -1.12 -9.29
N PHE A 216 20.80 -0.25 -9.11
CA PHE A 216 22.21 -0.53 -9.36
C PHE A 216 23.06 0.21 -8.33
N GLU A 217 24.29 -0.23 -8.13
CA GLU A 217 25.25 0.46 -7.27
C GLU A 217 26.23 1.25 -8.15
N ALA A 218 26.33 2.56 -7.91
CA ALA A 218 27.37 3.38 -8.53
C ALA A 218 28.76 2.88 -8.10
N LEU A 219 29.75 3.01 -8.99
CA LEU A 219 31.11 2.56 -8.69
C LEU A 219 31.68 3.25 -7.45
N ASN A 220 32.43 2.50 -6.65
CA ASN A 220 33.23 3.08 -5.58
C ASN A 220 34.31 3.99 -6.20
N PRO A 221 34.54 5.21 -5.67
CA PRO A 221 35.59 6.11 -6.15
C PRO A 221 36.98 5.45 -6.28
N LYS A 222 37.31 4.49 -5.42
CA LYS A 222 38.58 3.73 -5.50
C LYS A 222 38.64 2.80 -6.72
N HIS A 223 37.51 2.21 -7.12
CA HIS A 223 37.41 1.35 -8.31
C HIS A 223 37.32 2.17 -9.61
N GLN A 224 36.76 3.39 -9.57
CA GLN A 224 36.84 4.34 -10.69
C GLN A 224 38.28 4.72 -11.02
N ALA A 225 39.12 4.95 -10.00
CA ALA A 225 40.52 5.29 -10.17
C ALA A 225 41.38 4.13 -10.72
N ALA A 226 40.95 2.88 -10.52
CA ALA A 226 41.68 1.68 -10.93
C ALA A 226 41.37 1.20 -12.36
N GLY A 227 40.46 1.87 -13.09
CA GLY A 227 40.11 1.52 -14.47
C GLY A 227 39.48 0.12 -14.65
N THR A 228 39.06 -0.54 -13.56
CA THR A 228 38.48 -1.88 -13.61
C THR A 228 37.08 -1.84 -14.22
N SER A 229 36.92 -2.45 -15.39
CA SER A 229 35.64 -2.64 -16.08
C SER A 229 34.81 -3.72 -15.38
N GLN A 230 34.28 -3.42 -14.20
CA GLN A 230 33.38 -4.34 -13.52
C GLN A 230 31.96 -4.18 -14.08
N GLN A 231 31.41 -5.28 -14.57
CA GLN A 231 30.00 -5.34 -14.97
C GLN A 231 29.11 -5.06 -13.74
N VAL A 232 28.27 -4.05 -13.84
CA VAL A 232 27.39 -3.60 -12.75
C VAL A 232 26.19 -4.53 -12.65
N GLN A 233 25.82 -4.93 -11.43
CA GLN A 233 24.56 -5.64 -11.22
C GLN A 233 23.40 -4.65 -11.28
N ILE A 234 22.43 -4.92 -12.14
CA ILE A 234 21.25 -4.08 -12.35
C ILE A 234 20.01 -4.95 -12.18
N GLY A 235 19.09 -4.60 -11.29
CA GLY A 235 17.88 -5.41 -11.13
C GLY A 235 17.14 -5.09 -9.84
N PHE A 236 16.71 -6.12 -9.12
CA PHE A 236 15.87 -5.94 -7.93
C PHE A 236 16.55 -6.54 -6.70
N MET A 237 16.00 -6.24 -5.53
CA MET A 237 16.54 -6.81 -4.28
C MET A 237 16.39 -8.33 -4.28
N GLN A 238 17.45 -9.02 -3.88
CA GLN A 238 17.40 -10.45 -3.59
C GLN A 238 16.56 -10.71 -2.34
N SER A 239 15.71 -11.74 -2.37
CA SER A 239 14.90 -12.15 -1.23
C SER A 239 15.77 -12.43 0.00
N GLY A 240 15.35 -11.90 1.16
CA GLY A 240 16.07 -12.04 2.43
C GLY A 240 17.42 -11.32 2.53
N LYS A 241 17.91 -10.65 1.48
CA LYS A 241 19.27 -10.06 1.45
C LYS A 241 19.24 -8.61 1.00
N ARG A 242 20.11 -7.79 1.60
CA ARG A 242 20.32 -6.39 1.19
C ARG A 242 21.31 -6.29 0.02
N ARG A 243 21.07 -7.08 -1.04
CA ARG A 243 21.91 -7.14 -2.24
C ARG A 243 21.05 -7.09 -3.50
N ILE A 244 21.57 -6.48 -4.55
CA ILE A 244 20.94 -6.46 -5.87
C ILE A 244 21.13 -7.81 -6.55
N LEU A 245 20.05 -8.36 -7.09
CA LEU A 245 20.05 -9.48 -8.01
C LEU A 245 20.03 -8.91 -9.43
N ASP A 246 21.02 -9.26 -10.23
CA ASP A 246 21.05 -8.85 -11.63
C ASP A 246 19.90 -9.54 -12.40
N ILE A 247 19.02 -8.73 -12.98
CA ILE A 247 17.82 -9.16 -13.69
C ILE A 247 17.73 -8.35 -14.97
N GLU A 248 17.64 -9.01 -16.11
CA GLU A 248 17.55 -8.41 -17.44
C GLU A 248 16.13 -8.34 -17.99
N ASP A 249 15.22 -9.13 -17.44
CA ASP A 249 13.83 -9.23 -17.88
C ASP A 249 12.89 -9.55 -16.71
N CYS A 250 11.71 -8.93 -16.71
CA CYS A 250 10.69 -9.13 -15.70
C CYS A 250 9.36 -9.54 -16.36
N PRO A 251 8.92 -10.81 -16.24
CA PRO A 251 7.72 -11.30 -16.92
C PRO A 251 6.40 -10.62 -16.53
N ILE A 252 6.36 -9.95 -15.37
CA ILE A 252 5.18 -9.17 -14.96
C ILE A 252 5.21 -7.73 -15.52
N ALA A 253 6.35 -7.23 -15.99
CA ALA A 253 6.46 -5.93 -16.65
C ALA A 253 6.02 -6.01 -18.12
N THR A 254 5.47 -4.92 -18.63
CA THR A 254 4.99 -4.87 -20.03
C THR A 254 6.16 -5.02 -21.01
N PRO A 255 5.93 -5.49 -22.25
CA PRO A 255 7.00 -5.67 -23.24
C PRO A 255 7.84 -4.42 -23.48
N ILE A 256 7.19 -3.25 -23.58
CA ILE A 256 7.89 -1.98 -23.82
C ILE A 256 8.78 -1.58 -22.64
N VAL A 257 8.36 -1.90 -21.41
CA VAL A 257 9.17 -1.67 -20.20
C VAL A 257 10.39 -2.61 -20.18
N ASN A 258 10.23 -3.87 -20.58
CA ASN A 258 11.37 -4.80 -20.70
C ASN A 258 12.32 -4.41 -21.85
N GLU A 259 11.81 -3.87 -22.95
CA GLU A 259 12.63 -3.28 -24.01
C GLU A 259 13.43 -2.08 -23.50
N GLY A 260 12.77 -1.15 -22.81
CA GLY A 260 13.44 -0.05 -22.12
C GLY A 260 14.49 -0.54 -21.12
N MET A 261 14.24 -1.67 -20.44
CA MET A 261 15.17 -2.25 -19.47
C MET A 261 16.46 -2.69 -20.16
N LYS A 262 16.38 -3.31 -21.34
CA LYS A 262 17.56 -3.68 -22.14
C LYS A 262 18.38 -2.45 -22.54
N ILE A 263 17.72 -1.43 -23.07
CA ILE A 263 18.37 -0.18 -23.52
C ILE A 263 19.05 0.51 -22.34
N MET A 264 18.32 0.72 -21.24
CA MET A 264 18.84 1.46 -20.10
C MET A 264 19.90 0.68 -19.33
N ARG A 265 19.84 -0.66 -19.31
CA ARG A 265 20.95 -1.49 -18.80
C ARG A 265 22.24 -1.23 -19.58
N ALA A 266 22.19 -1.21 -20.90
CA ALA A 266 23.38 -0.94 -21.73
C ALA A 266 23.92 0.48 -21.48
N ASP A 267 23.04 1.47 -21.34
CA ASP A 267 23.41 2.85 -21.02
C ASP A 267 24.08 2.96 -19.63
N VAL A 268 23.49 2.36 -18.60
CA VAL A 268 24.08 2.34 -17.25
C VAL A 268 25.45 1.66 -17.25
N GLN A 269 25.62 0.53 -17.95
CA GLN A 269 26.93 -0.13 -18.04
C GLN A 269 27.98 0.76 -18.69
N LYS A 270 27.61 1.45 -19.79
CA LYS A 270 28.51 2.36 -20.51
C LYS A 270 28.87 3.59 -19.70
N ASN A 271 27.89 4.14 -18.97
CA ASN A 271 27.98 5.45 -18.33
C ASN A 271 28.04 5.37 -16.79
N ILE A 272 28.33 4.20 -16.21
CA ILE A 272 28.29 3.96 -14.75
C ILE A 272 29.11 4.99 -13.96
N ALA A 273 30.24 5.43 -14.52
CA ALA A 273 31.12 6.40 -13.87
C ALA A 273 30.47 7.79 -13.67
N SER A 274 29.44 8.13 -14.45
CA SER A 274 28.72 9.41 -14.35
C SER A 274 27.65 9.41 -13.25
N TYR A 275 27.21 8.23 -12.80
CA TYR A 275 26.13 8.13 -11.82
C TYR A 275 26.62 8.35 -10.40
N LYS A 276 25.84 9.12 -9.65
CA LYS A 276 26.06 9.33 -8.22
C LYS A 276 25.44 8.20 -7.40
N LYS A 277 25.98 7.96 -6.21
CA LYS A 277 25.41 7.02 -5.24
C LYS A 277 23.92 7.36 -5.00
N GLY A 278 23.05 6.36 -5.10
CA GLY A 278 21.61 6.52 -4.94
C GLY A 278 20.85 6.86 -6.23
N ALA A 279 21.53 6.92 -7.39
CA ALA A 279 20.85 6.95 -8.67
C ALA A 279 19.87 5.77 -8.80
N THR A 280 18.71 6.02 -9.39
CA THR A 280 17.64 5.03 -9.54
C THR A 280 17.23 4.98 -10.99
N MET A 281 16.99 3.77 -11.49
CA MET A 281 16.41 3.54 -12.81
C MET A 281 14.90 3.67 -12.69
N LEU A 282 14.26 4.45 -13.57
CA LEU A 282 12.82 4.46 -13.74
C LEU A 282 12.51 4.02 -15.17
N LEU A 283 11.62 3.06 -15.30
CA LEU A 283 11.08 2.64 -16.60
C LEU A 283 9.57 2.63 -16.48
N ARG A 284 8.91 3.38 -17.36
CA ARG A 284 7.46 3.51 -17.35
C ARG A 284 6.90 3.51 -18.75
N GLU A 285 5.90 2.67 -18.97
CA GLU A 285 5.09 2.68 -20.18
C GLU A 285 4.30 3.99 -20.29
N SER A 286 4.30 4.56 -21.49
CA SER A 286 3.44 5.68 -21.90
C SER A 286 2.73 5.27 -23.19
N ASN A 287 1.45 5.67 -23.32
CA ASN A 287 0.66 5.49 -24.53
C ASN A 287 0.36 6.87 -25.15
N PRO A 288 1.34 7.47 -25.85
CA PRO A 288 1.23 8.84 -26.36
C PRO A 288 0.21 8.95 -27.48
N ILE A 289 -0.40 10.13 -27.60
CA ILE A 289 -1.22 10.50 -28.75
C ILE A 289 -0.31 11.06 -29.84
N VAL A 290 -0.50 10.61 -31.07
CA VAL A 290 0.15 11.23 -32.23
C VAL A 290 -0.62 12.52 -32.58
N PRO A 291 0.04 13.68 -32.65
CA PRO A 291 -0.62 14.94 -33.01
C PRO A 291 -1.44 14.81 -34.31
N GLY A 292 -2.69 15.26 -34.29
CA GLY A 292 -3.63 15.15 -35.42
C GLY A 292 -4.41 13.83 -35.50
N THR A 293 -4.23 12.93 -34.52
CA THR A 293 -5.00 11.67 -34.39
C THR A 293 -5.85 11.63 -33.12
N GLU A 294 -6.14 12.79 -32.53
CA GLU A 294 -6.87 12.90 -31.28
C GLU A 294 -8.25 12.26 -31.39
N SER A 295 -8.55 11.33 -30.48
CA SER A 295 -9.85 10.67 -30.38
C SER A 295 -10.24 10.49 -28.92
N ASP A 296 -11.54 10.27 -28.66
CA ASP A 296 -12.04 9.96 -27.31
C ASP A 296 -11.67 8.54 -26.85
N ASN A 297 -11.03 7.75 -27.71
CA ASN A 297 -10.59 6.39 -27.41
C ASN A 297 -9.06 6.30 -27.30
N PRO A 298 -8.54 5.33 -26.52
CA PRO A 298 -7.11 5.06 -26.47
C PRO A 298 -6.56 4.84 -27.88
N PRO A 299 -5.44 5.49 -28.24
CA PRO A 299 -4.88 5.34 -29.56
C PRO A 299 -4.35 3.92 -29.77
N LYS A 300 -4.44 3.42 -31.01
CA LYS A 300 -3.73 2.21 -31.45
C LYS A 300 -2.27 2.52 -31.81
N THR A 301 -1.64 3.42 -31.06
CA THR A 301 -0.25 3.85 -31.29
C THR A 301 0.73 2.89 -30.64
N THR A 302 1.99 2.98 -31.06
CA THR A 302 3.08 2.28 -30.43
C THR A 302 3.34 2.90 -29.07
N LYS A 303 3.19 2.10 -28.00
CA LYS A 303 3.57 2.51 -26.65
C LYS A 303 5.09 2.73 -26.57
N ILE A 304 5.52 3.61 -25.68
CA ILE A 304 6.93 3.92 -25.47
C ILE A 304 7.33 3.70 -24.01
N CYS A 305 8.62 3.49 -23.76
CA CYS A 305 9.18 3.45 -22.41
C CYS A 305 9.85 4.79 -22.11
N VAL A 306 9.29 5.51 -21.14
CA VAL A 306 9.84 6.75 -20.61
C VAL A 306 10.73 6.44 -19.41
N THR A 307 11.92 7.05 -19.42
CA THR A 307 12.95 6.83 -18.40
C THR A 307 13.28 8.08 -17.58
N ASP A 308 12.95 9.27 -18.07
CA ASP A 308 13.06 10.49 -17.28
C ASP A 308 11.87 10.59 -16.31
N HIS A 309 12.17 10.64 -15.01
CA HIS A 309 11.21 10.81 -13.93
C HIS A 309 10.34 12.08 -14.05
N LYS A 310 10.78 13.11 -14.78
CA LYS A 310 10.04 14.37 -14.94
C LYS A 310 9.21 14.43 -16.22
N GLU A 311 9.49 13.56 -17.18
CA GLU A 311 8.78 13.55 -18.45
C GLU A 311 7.32 13.15 -18.23
N THR A 312 6.41 13.88 -18.86
CA THR A 312 4.98 13.59 -18.81
C THR A 312 4.69 12.33 -19.61
N ILE A 313 4.00 11.39 -18.99
CA ILE A 313 3.49 10.19 -19.67
C ILE A 313 1.97 10.27 -19.78
N THR A 314 1.42 9.58 -20.77
CA THR A 314 -0.02 9.44 -20.98
C THR A 314 -0.42 8.01 -20.68
N GLU A 315 -1.37 7.85 -19.76
CA GLU A 315 -2.00 6.57 -19.42
C GLU A 315 -3.49 6.63 -19.74
N TRP A 316 -4.06 5.51 -20.17
CA TRP A 316 -5.48 5.40 -20.48
C TRP A 316 -6.16 4.38 -19.60
N VAL A 317 -7.30 4.78 -19.02
CA VAL A 317 -8.14 3.91 -18.19
C VAL A 317 -9.55 3.90 -18.78
N GLY A 318 -9.86 2.86 -19.55
CA GLY A 318 -11.06 2.85 -20.39
C GLY A 318 -11.02 4.01 -21.38
N LYS A 319 -12.02 4.89 -21.34
CA LYS A 319 -12.10 6.11 -22.17
C LYS A 319 -11.32 7.30 -21.60
N PHE A 320 -10.87 7.22 -20.34
CA PHE A 320 -10.28 8.37 -19.65
C PHE A 320 -8.78 8.46 -19.86
N ARG A 321 -8.29 9.66 -20.16
CA ARG A 321 -6.87 9.98 -20.34
C ARG A 321 -6.28 10.62 -19.09
N PHE A 322 -5.10 10.17 -18.67
CA PHE A 322 -4.37 10.75 -17.57
C PHE A 322 -2.94 11.06 -17.98
N ASP A 323 -2.59 12.33 -17.96
CA ASP A 323 -1.24 12.84 -18.15
C ASP A 323 -0.64 13.22 -16.80
N TYR A 324 0.56 12.71 -16.52
CA TYR A 324 1.29 13.00 -15.27
C TYR A 324 2.79 12.67 -15.42
N PRO A 325 3.68 13.22 -14.57
CA PRO A 325 5.12 12.91 -14.62
C PRO A 325 5.41 11.42 -14.40
N ALA A 326 6.35 10.83 -15.14
CA ALA A 326 6.67 9.40 -15.07
C ALA A 326 7.05 8.94 -13.64
N GLY A 327 7.68 9.83 -12.87
CA GLY A 327 8.06 9.64 -11.48
C GLY A 327 6.88 9.53 -10.52
N SER A 328 5.74 10.15 -10.82
CA SER A 328 4.57 10.26 -9.95
C SER A 328 3.88 8.91 -9.70
N PHE A 329 3.05 8.85 -8.66
CA PHE A 329 2.22 7.68 -8.40
C PHE A 329 1.04 7.61 -9.38
N PHE A 330 0.79 6.42 -9.90
CA PHE A 330 -0.46 6.01 -10.55
C PHE A 330 -0.50 4.48 -10.46
N GLN A 331 -1.68 3.89 -10.64
CA GLN A 331 -1.83 2.45 -10.56
C GLN A 331 -1.06 1.76 -11.70
N ASN A 332 -0.29 0.71 -11.35
CA ASN A 332 0.66 0.09 -12.30
C ASN A 332 0.06 -1.08 -13.08
N ASN A 333 -1.22 -1.39 -12.91
CA ASN A 333 -1.93 -2.45 -13.62
C ASN A 333 -3.18 -1.84 -14.26
N ASN A 334 -3.03 -1.28 -15.45
CA ASN A 334 -4.14 -0.61 -16.15
C ASN A 334 -5.26 -1.58 -16.56
N ALA A 335 -4.95 -2.87 -16.76
CA ALA A 335 -5.92 -3.85 -17.22
C ALA A 335 -7.08 -4.09 -16.24
N ILE A 336 -6.83 -4.06 -14.92
CA ILE A 336 -7.88 -4.27 -13.90
C ILE A 336 -8.63 -2.98 -13.51
N LEU A 337 -8.08 -1.79 -13.82
CA LEU A 337 -8.67 -0.52 -13.40
C LEU A 337 -10.11 -0.31 -13.87
N PRO A 338 -10.52 -0.67 -15.10
CA PRO A 338 -11.92 -0.57 -15.50
C PRO A 338 -12.87 -1.34 -14.58
N SER A 339 -12.48 -2.55 -14.14
CA SER A 339 -13.28 -3.36 -13.22
C SER A 339 -13.31 -2.77 -11.79
N LEU A 340 -12.18 -2.25 -11.31
CA LEU A 340 -12.11 -1.56 -10.01
C LEU A 340 -13.00 -0.31 -10.01
N ILE A 341 -12.85 0.55 -11.00
CA ILE A 341 -13.61 1.80 -11.13
C ILE A 341 -15.09 1.49 -11.30
N GLY A 342 -15.45 0.55 -12.17
CA GLY A 342 -16.84 0.15 -12.35
C GLY A 342 -17.48 -0.35 -11.05
N TYR A 343 -16.74 -1.09 -10.23
CA TYR A 343 -17.21 -1.50 -8.91
C TYR A 343 -17.35 -0.30 -7.96
N VAL A 344 -16.37 0.61 -7.89
CA VAL A 344 -16.46 1.83 -7.08
C VAL A 344 -17.68 2.68 -7.49
N GLN A 345 -17.90 2.88 -8.80
CA GLN A 345 -19.08 3.55 -9.33
C GLN A 345 -20.37 2.87 -8.87
N GLN A 346 -20.46 1.54 -8.95
CA GLN A 346 -21.62 0.79 -8.47
C GLN A 346 -21.86 1.01 -6.97
N GLN A 347 -20.79 0.95 -6.16
CA GLN A 347 -20.87 1.13 -4.72
C GLN A 347 -21.34 2.55 -4.33
N LEU A 348 -20.86 3.58 -5.03
CA LEU A 348 -21.29 4.96 -4.82
C LEU A 348 -22.80 5.15 -5.03
N HIS A 349 -23.36 4.46 -6.02
CA HIS A 349 -24.76 4.59 -6.43
C HIS A 349 -25.70 3.56 -5.80
N LEU A 350 -25.25 2.79 -4.80
CA LEU A 350 -26.15 1.87 -4.08
C LEU A 350 -27.36 2.63 -3.51
N PRO A 351 -28.59 2.06 -3.54
CA PRO A 351 -29.71 2.67 -2.86
C PRO A 351 -29.37 2.90 -1.38
N LEU A 352 -29.63 4.10 -0.86
CA LEU A 352 -29.62 4.30 0.58
C LEU A 352 -30.80 3.50 1.14
N SER A 353 -30.54 2.51 2.00
CA SER A 353 -31.61 1.68 2.55
C SER A 353 -32.60 2.57 3.29
N ALA A 354 -33.89 2.50 2.92
CA ALA A 354 -34.95 3.03 3.76
C ALA A 354 -34.87 2.30 5.10
N THR A 355 -34.69 3.05 6.20
CA THR A 355 -34.75 2.49 7.54
C THR A 355 -36.05 1.73 7.72
N ALA A 356 -35.95 0.55 8.33
CA ALA A 356 -37.08 -0.33 8.62
C ALA A 356 -38.07 0.36 9.57
N SER A 357 -39.31 0.51 9.10
CA SER A 357 -40.57 0.56 9.87
C SER A 357 -40.58 1.36 11.19
N ASP A 358 -41.00 2.61 11.11
CA ASP A 358 -41.71 3.27 12.20
C ASP A 358 -43.02 2.53 12.48
N SER A 359 -43.05 1.78 13.57
CA SER A 359 -44.30 1.44 14.24
C SER A 359 -44.19 1.89 15.70
N SER A 360 -45.10 2.79 16.07
CA SER A 360 -45.37 3.33 17.42
C SER A 360 -44.47 4.44 17.98
N SER A 361 -44.86 5.70 17.75
CA SER A 361 -45.06 6.69 18.84
C SER A 361 -45.67 7.98 18.33
N SER A 362 -46.84 8.33 18.86
CA SER A 362 -47.55 9.60 18.67
C SER A 362 -47.02 10.66 19.64
N ASP A 363 -46.07 11.48 19.23
CA ASP A 363 -45.70 12.73 19.93
C ASP A 363 -45.35 13.81 18.89
N PRO A 364 -46.14 14.91 18.76
CA PRO A 364 -45.94 15.92 17.72
C PRO A 364 -45.00 17.07 18.12
N SER A 365 -44.10 16.90 19.10
CA SER A 365 -43.35 18.04 19.67
C SER A 365 -41.81 18.05 19.53
N VAL A 366 -41.21 17.16 18.73
CA VAL A 366 -39.75 17.22 18.44
C VAL A 366 -39.51 17.26 16.92
N SER A 367 -39.32 18.47 16.39
CA SER A 367 -38.92 18.70 15.00
C SER A 367 -37.42 18.43 14.80
N GLY A 368 -37.05 17.16 14.70
CA GLY A 368 -35.82 16.73 14.05
C GLY A 368 -36.16 16.31 12.62
N ASN A 369 -35.52 16.91 11.61
CA ASN A 369 -35.65 16.49 10.21
C ASN A 369 -35.09 15.06 10.05
N PHE A 370 -35.93 14.05 10.20
CA PHE A 370 -35.63 12.67 9.84
C PHE A 370 -35.95 12.47 8.35
N ALA A 371 -34.96 11.99 7.60
CA ALA A 371 -34.93 11.96 6.14
C ALA A 371 -35.95 10.97 5.55
N GLY A 372 -36.66 11.40 4.51
CA GLY A 372 -37.65 10.61 3.77
C GLY A 372 -37.06 9.62 2.75
N PRO A 373 -37.91 8.79 2.11
CA PRO A 373 -37.55 7.55 1.39
C PRO A 373 -36.89 7.73 0.00
N ASN A 374 -36.35 8.91 -0.31
CA ASN A 374 -35.71 9.19 -1.61
C ASN A 374 -34.48 10.11 -1.44
N HIS A 375 -33.59 9.75 -0.51
CA HIS A 375 -32.36 10.50 -0.32
C HIS A 375 -31.38 10.15 -1.45
N GLU A 376 -31.21 11.06 -2.41
CA GLU A 376 -30.28 10.91 -3.53
C GLU A 376 -28.92 11.49 -3.14
N ILE A 377 -27.84 10.73 -3.38
CA ILE A 377 -26.48 11.26 -3.26
C ILE A 377 -26.18 12.11 -4.49
N LYS A 378 -25.90 13.40 -4.29
CA LYS A 378 -25.71 14.38 -5.37
C LYS A 378 -24.29 14.92 -5.45
N TYR A 379 -23.48 14.71 -4.42
CA TYR A 379 -22.14 15.26 -4.31
C TYR A 379 -21.12 14.16 -4.09
N LEU A 380 -19.94 14.31 -4.70
CA LEU A 380 -18.80 13.42 -4.51
C LEU A 380 -17.60 14.20 -4.01
N VAL A 381 -16.97 13.69 -2.95
CA VAL A 381 -15.65 14.12 -2.51
C VAL A 381 -14.67 12.98 -2.76
N ASP A 382 -13.57 13.25 -3.48
CA ASP A 382 -12.46 12.32 -3.71
C ASP A 382 -11.26 12.79 -2.87
N ALA A 383 -11.05 12.20 -1.70
CA ALA A 383 -9.94 12.55 -0.82
C ALA A 383 -8.72 11.66 -1.10
N TYR A 384 -7.53 12.27 -1.07
CA TYR A 384 -6.28 11.67 -1.57
C TYR A 384 -6.35 11.42 -3.08
N CYS A 385 -6.97 12.34 -3.83
CA CYS A 385 -7.33 12.12 -5.23
C CYS A 385 -6.13 11.95 -6.18
N GLY A 386 -4.91 12.30 -5.75
CA GLY A 386 -3.72 12.22 -6.57
C GLY A 386 -3.89 12.99 -7.89
N SER A 387 -3.70 12.30 -9.02
CA SER A 387 -3.89 12.88 -10.36
C SER A 387 -5.34 12.86 -10.86
N GLY A 388 -6.31 12.63 -9.96
CA GLY A 388 -7.74 12.74 -10.22
C GLY A 388 -8.42 11.47 -10.74
N LEU A 389 -7.85 10.27 -10.50
CA LEU A 389 -8.36 9.02 -11.07
C LEU A 389 -9.85 8.79 -10.79
N PHE A 390 -10.23 8.75 -9.50
CA PHE A 390 -11.60 8.46 -9.12
C PHE A 390 -12.53 9.64 -9.36
N GLY A 391 -12.12 10.87 -9.02
CA GLY A 391 -12.91 12.08 -9.28
C GLY A 391 -13.29 12.23 -10.77
N ILE A 392 -12.36 11.98 -11.70
CA ILE A 392 -12.65 12.02 -13.14
C ILE A 392 -13.46 10.79 -13.57
N ALA A 393 -13.05 9.59 -13.16
CA ALA A 393 -13.69 8.37 -13.67
C ALA A 393 -15.09 8.12 -13.07
N CYS A 394 -15.37 8.63 -11.88
CA CYS A 394 -16.64 8.42 -11.15
C CYS A 394 -17.53 9.68 -11.13
N HIS A 395 -17.29 10.66 -12.00
CA HIS A 395 -18.04 11.92 -12.00
C HIS A 395 -19.52 11.80 -12.41
N GLU A 396 -19.83 10.81 -13.26
CA GLU A 396 -21.18 10.61 -13.79
C GLU A 396 -22.17 10.33 -12.65
N GLY A 397 -23.34 10.98 -12.68
CA GLY A 397 -24.37 10.86 -11.65
C GLY A 397 -24.31 11.91 -10.54
N PHE A 398 -23.22 12.67 -10.42
CA PHE A 398 -23.08 13.72 -9.41
C PHE A 398 -23.33 15.13 -9.97
N LYS A 399 -23.96 15.99 -9.16
CA LYS A 399 -24.10 17.43 -9.45
C LYS A 399 -22.76 18.16 -9.33
N LYS A 400 -21.98 17.83 -8.30
CA LYS A 400 -20.60 18.32 -8.15
C LYS A 400 -19.67 17.26 -7.59
N VAL A 401 -18.44 17.28 -8.08
CA VAL A 401 -17.31 16.46 -7.67
C VAL A 401 -16.18 17.36 -7.20
N LEU A 402 -15.64 17.06 -6.03
CA LEU A 402 -14.51 17.78 -5.46
C LEU A 402 -13.40 16.81 -5.10
N GLY A 403 -12.26 16.89 -5.78
CA GLY A 403 -11.07 16.16 -5.39
C GLY A 403 -10.16 16.98 -4.48
N VAL A 404 -9.59 16.37 -3.45
CA VAL A 404 -8.69 17.03 -2.51
C VAL A 404 -7.38 16.25 -2.36
N GLU A 405 -6.26 16.96 -2.47
CA GLU A 405 -4.91 16.38 -2.42
C GLU A 405 -3.89 17.39 -1.87
N ILE A 406 -2.90 16.90 -1.12
CA ILE A 406 -1.86 17.72 -0.47
C ILE A 406 -0.72 18.11 -1.43
N SER A 407 -0.57 17.37 -2.52
CA SER A 407 0.47 17.54 -3.53
C SER A 407 0.02 18.51 -4.62
N ALA A 408 0.61 19.71 -4.63
CA ALA A 408 0.36 20.71 -5.68
C ALA A 408 0.66 20.19 -7.10
N ALA A 409 1.68 19.34 -7.24
CA ALA A 409 2.00 18.70 -8.51
C ALA A 409 0.89 17.72 -8.95
N SER A 410 0.32 16.98 -8.01
CA SER A 410 -0.79 16.06 -8.28
C SER A 410 -2.06 16.81 -8.67
N ILE A 411 -2.39 17.91 -7.97
CA ILE A 411 -3.51 18.79 -8.33
C ILE A 411 -3.33 19.43 -9.71
N SER A 412 -2.12 19.87 -10.04
CA SER A 412 -1.84 20.40 -11.38
C SER A 412 -2.12 19.34 -12.47
N CYS A 413 -1.75 18.08 -12.21
CA CYS A 413 -2.08 16.98 -13.10
C CYS A 413 -3.59 16.71 -13.13
N ALA A 414 -4.27 16.67 -11.98
CA ALA A 414 -5.72 16.41 -11.89
C ALA A 414 -6.54 17.46 -12.65
N THR A 415 -6.22 18.74 -12.47
CA THR A 415 -6.86 19.85 -13.20
C THR A 415 -6.58 19.78 -14.70
N ASN A 416 -5.35 19.43 -15.11
CA ASN A 416 -5.06 19.20 -16.53
C ASN A 416 -5.83 17.99 -17.08
N ASN A 417 -5.91 16.91 -16.33
CA ASN A 417 -6.63 15.70 -16.72
C ASN A 417 -8.13 15.95 -16.84
N LEU A 418 -8.71 16.78 -15.99
CA LEU A 418 -10.11 17.23 -16.12
C LEU A 418 -10.35 17.85 -17.51
N VAL A 419 -9.47 18.77 -17.92
CA VAL A 419 -9.54 19.44 -19.23
C VAL A 419 -9.35 18.44 -20.37
N LEU A 420 -8.36 17.54 -20.25
CA LEU A 420 -8.10 16.49 -21.25
C LEU A 420 -9.28 15.54 -21.44
N ASN A 421 -10.08 15.31 -20.40
CA ASN A 421 -11.30 14.49 -20.44
C ASN A 421 -12.56 15.30 -20.74
N LYS A 422 -12.43 16.59 -21.12
CA LYS A 422 -13.54 17.48 -21.50
C LYS A 422 -14.63 17.60 -20.43
N LEU A 423 -14.25 17.50 -19.16
CA LEU A 423 -15.18 17.66 -18.04
C LEU A 423 -15.34 19.15 -17.69
N SER A 424 -16.51 19.52 -17.17
CA SER A 424 -16.79 20.90 -16.77
C SER A 424 -16.10 21.24 -15.45
N THR A 425 -15.43 22.38 -15.39
CA THR A 425 -14.87 22.95 -14.15
C THR A 425 -15.95 23.48 -13.20
N GLU A 426 -17.21 23.60 -13.66
CA GLU A 426 -18.34 23.99 -12.82
C GLU A 426 -18.89 22.81 -12.00
N THR A 427 -18.77 21.60 -12.55
CA THR A 427 -19.25 20.36 -11.92
C THR A 427 -18.13 19.53 -11.32
N THR A 428 -16.88 19.69 -11.75
CA THR A 428 -15.73 18.95 -11.20
C THR A 428 -14.61 19.93 -10.87
N ALA A 429 -14.02 19.82 -9.69
CA ALA A 429 -12.89 20.67 -9.29
C ALA A 429 -11.89 19.89 -8.41
N PHE A 430 -10.63 20.33 -8.42
CA PHE A 430 -9.53 19.74 -7.66
C PHE A 430 -8.82 20.81 -6.84
N HIS A 431 -8.71 20.59 -5.53
CA HIS A 431 -8.21 21.59 -4.57
C HIS A 431 -6.97 21.10 -3.84
N LEU A 432 -5.99 21.99 -3.73
CA LEU A 432 -4.83 21.81 -2.87
C LEU A 432 -5.21 22.15 -1.44
N ASP A 433 -5.38 21.13 -0.62
CA ASP A 433 -5.70 21.28 0.80
C ASP A 433 -4.94 20.28 1.65
N ASP A 434 -4.72 20.63 2.92
CA ASP A 434 -4.13 19.70 3.88
C ASP A 434 -5.16 18.60 4.20
N ALA A 435 -4.68 17.36 4.33
CA ALA A 435 -5.51 16.22 4.73
C ALA A 435 -6.23 16.49 6.08
N ASP A 436 -5.63 17.34 6.92
CA ASP A 436 -6.14 17.75 8.22
C ASP A 436 -7.27 18.81 8.16
N LYS A 437 -7.62 19.31 6.96
CA LYS A 437 -8.66 20.34 6.76
C LYS A 437 -9.55 20.11 5.53
N ILE A 438 -9.61 18.88 5.01
CA ILE A 438 -10.32 18.53 3.77
C ILE A 438 -11.75 19.06 3.75
N PHE A 439 -12.49 18.94 4.86
CA PHE A 439 -13.91 19.31 4.92
C PHE A 439 -14.17 20.77 5.31
N ALA A 440 -13.14 21.54 5.67
CA ALA A 440 -13.32 22.92 6.13
C ALA A 440 -13.85 23.87 5.03
N HIS A 441 -13.68 23.48 3.77
CA HIS A 441 -14.05 24.27 2.59
C HIS A 441 -15.06 23.56 1.70
N ILE A 442 -15.75 22.52 2.21
CA ILE A 442 -16.74 21.74 1.48
C ILE A 442 -18.14 22.21 1.86
N ASP A 443 -18.80 22.92 0.95
CA ASP A 443 -20.18 23.42 1.12
C ASP A 443 -21.25 22.36 0.80
N PHE A 444 -20.87 21.09 0.65
CA PHE A 444 -21.79 20.01 0.29
C PHE A 444 -22.57 19.52 1.51
N PRO A 445 -23.90 19.33 1.41
CA PRO A 445 -24.68 18.70 2.48
C PRO A 445 -24.19 17.26 2.71
N SER A 446 -23.75 16.95 3.93
CA SER A 446 -23.17 15.63 4.21
C SER A 446 -24.13 14.47 3.97
N SER A 447 -25.43 14.69 4.20
CA SER A 447 -26.48 13.74 3.87
C SER A 447 -26.54 13.42 2.37
N GLU A 448 -26.18 14.34 1.49
CA GLU A 448 -26.22 14.15 0.02
C GLU A 448 -24.83 13.86 -0.56
N THR A 449 -23.83 13.59 0.28
CA THR A 449 -22.43 13.46 -0.14
C THR A 449 -21.91 12.03 0.02
N ALA A 450 -21.30 11.52 -1.05
CA ALA A 450 -20.42 10.37 -1.00
C ALA A 450 -18.95 10.81 -0.92
N LEU A 451 -18.15 10.01 -0.24
CA LEU A 451 -16.71 10.20 -0.08
C LEU A 451 -15.97 8.97 -0.61
N ILE A 452 -15.00 9.18 -1.50
CA ILE A 452 -13.99 8.17 -1.84
C ILE A 452 -12.73 8.51 -1.04
N ILE A 453 -12.10 7.49 -0.45
CA ILE A 453 -10.78 7.62 0.17
C ILE A 453 -9.84 6.56 -0.38
N ASP A 454 -8.67 6.99 -0.85
CA ASP A 454 -7.55 6.12 -1.26
C ASP A 454 -6.26 6.54 -0.53
N PRO A 455 -6.17 6.33 0.80
CA PRO A 455 -5.06 6.80 1.59
C PRO A 455 -3.77 5.99 1.32
N PRO A 456 -2.59 6.54 1.69
CA PRO A 456 -1.34 5.79 1.61
C PRO A 456 -1.37 4.52 2.50
N ARG A 457 -0.41 3.61 2.30
CA ARG A 457 -0.25 2.33 3.05
C ARG A 457 -0.38 2.37 4.57
N LYS A 458 -0.22 3.54 5.20
CA LYS A 458 -0.36 3.74 6.65
C LYS A 458 -1.83 3.87 7.10
N GLY A 459 -2.78 3.97 6.16
CA GLY A 459 -4.18 4.30 6.41
C GLY A 459 -4.41 5.80 6.59
N CYS A 460 -5.61 6.13 7.06
CA CYS A 460 -6.02 7.47 7.45
C CYS A 460 -5.28 7.95 8.70
N SER A 461 -5.09 9.27 8.82
CA SER A 461 -4.66 9.89 10.09
C SER A 461 -5.84 9.97 11.06
N ASP A 462 -5.54 10.10 12.36
CA ASP A 462 -6.58 10.31 13.38
C ASP A 462 -7.34 11.61 13.11
N GLU A 463 -6.62 12.66 12.69
CA GLU A 463 -7.17 13.96 12.31
C GLU A 463 -8.14 13.86 11.12
N PHE A 464 -7.83 13.01 10.13
CA PHE A 464 -8.72 12.76 9.00
C PHE A 464 -9.99 12.01 9.45
N LEU A 465 -9.84 10.97 10.29
CA LEU A 465 -11.00 10.25 10.82
C LEU A 465 -11.89 11.15 11.66
N ASP A 466 -11.31 12.04 12.47
CA ASP A 466 -12.07 13.00 13.29
C ASP A 466 -12.87 13.98 12.42
N GLN A 467 -12.29 14.45 11.31
CA GLN A 467 -13.03 15.28 10.35
C GLN A 467 -14.11 14.50 9.62
N MET A 468 -13.86 13.25 9.23
CA MET A 468 -14.86 12.41 8.58
C MET A 468 -16.05 12.15 9.51
N VAL A 469 -15.80 11.98 10.81
CA VAL A 469 -16.86 11.87 11.84
C VAL A 469 -17.62 13.18 12.01
N ALA A 470 -16.93 14.33 11.89
CA ALA A 470 -17.57 15.65 11.99
C ALA A 470 -18.43 15.98 10.76
N PHE A 471 -17.95 15.64 9.56
CA PHE A 471 -18.70 15.82 8.32
C PHE A 471 -19.83 14.80 8.18
N LEU A 472 -19.55 13.53 8.53
CA LEU A 472 -20.47 12.39 8.52
C LEU A 472 -21.20 12.20 7.17
N PRO A 473 -20.45 11.97 6.07
CA PRO A 473 -21.01 11.78 4.74
C PRO A 473 -21.98 10.59 4.71
N ALA A 474 -23.01 10.65 3.86
CA ALA A 474 -23.98 9.56 3.74
C ALA A 474 -23.39 8.26 3.21
N ARG A 475 -22.31 8.34 2.43
CA ARG A 475 -21.59 7.17 1.92
C ARG A 475 -20.08 7.37 1.95
N VAL A 476 -19.35 6.30 2.25
CA VAL A 476 -17.90 6.24 2.10
C VAL A 476 -17.52 4.99 1.31
N VAL A 477 -16.70 5.15 0.27
CA VAL A 477 -16.03 4.04 -0.43
C VAL A 477 -14.54 4.15 -0.14
N TYR A 478 -14.04 3.25 0.69
CA TYR A 478 -12.64 3.18 1.10
C TYR A 478 -11.90 2.19 0.20
N VAL A 479 -10.99 2.70 -0.65
CA VAL A 479 -10.00 1.93 -1.42
C VAL A 479 -8.67 1.86 -0.65
N SER A 480 -8.05 0.69 -0.54
CA SER A 480 -6.83 0.53 0.25
C SER A 480 -5.89 -0.56 -0.26
N CYS A 481 -4.62 -0.21 -0.43
CA CYS A 481 -3.56 -1.18 -0.70
C CYS A 481 -3.05 -1.92 0.55
N ASN A 482 -3.65 -1.65 1.73
CA ASN A 482 -3.34 -2.28 3.01
C ASN A 482 -4.61 -2.52 3.84
N VAL A 483 -5.17 -3.71 3.67
CA VAL A 483 -6.44 -4.12 4.29
C VAL A 483 -6.37 -4.19 5.83
N GLN A 484 -5.20 -4.40 6.43
CA GLN A 484 -5.04 -4.36 7.88
C GLN A 484 -5.24 -2.95 8.42
N THR A 485 -4.64 -1.94 7.79
CA THR A 485 -4.89 -0.54 8.16
C THR A 485 -6.30 -0.09 7.84
N GLN A 486 -6.92 -0.60 6.75
CA GLN A 486 -8.32 -0.34 6.43
C GLN A 486 -9.27 -0.84 7.53
N ALA A 487 -9.07 -2.07 8.02
CA ALA A 487 -9.86 -2.65 9.11
C ALA A 487 -9.66 -1.90 10.44
N ARG A 488 -8.42 -1.51 10.75
CA ARG A 488 -8.11 -0.65 11.92
C ARG A 488 -8.83 0.69 11.82
N ASP A 489 -8.79 1.33 10.66
CA ASP A 489 -9.42 2.64 10.45
C ASP A 489 -10.94 2.55 10.55
N LEU A 490 -11.54 1.45 10.08
CA LEU A 490 -12.96 1.15 10.30
C LEU A 490 -13.29 1.13 11.80
N GLN A 491 -12.54 0.36 12.60
CA GLN A 491 -12.75 0.32 14.05
C GLN A 491 -12.62 1.73 14.65
N GLY A 492 -11.55 2.44 14.30
CA GLY A 492 -11.28 3.79 14.79
C GLY A 492 -12.36 4.81 14.42
N LEU A 493 -12.97 4.69 13.24
CA LEU A 493 -14.11 5.48 12.80
C LEU A 493 -15.36 5.19 13.65
N LEU A 494 -15.73 3.92 13.77
CA LEU A 494 -16.96 3.52 14.46
C LEU A 494 -16.89 3.80 15.97
N ASP A 495 -15.73 3.61 16.60
CA ASP A 495 -15.53 3.95 18.00
C ASP A 495 -15.67 5.47 18.25
N ARG A 496 -15.18 6.31 17.33
CA ARG A 496 -15.35 7.77 17.40
C ARG A 496 -16.80 8.20 17.23
N CYS A 497 -17.54 7.58 16.30
CA CYS A 497 -18.97 7.82 16.15
C CYS A 497 -19.72 7.47 17.45
N ALA A 498 -19.45 6.29 18.02
CA ALA A 498 -20.06 5.84 19.27
C ALA A 498 -19.73 6.79 20.44
N ALA A 499 -18.47 7.21 20.57
CA ALA A 499 -18.05 8.14 21.61
C ALA A 499 -18.73 9.52 21.52
N LYS A 500 -19.13 9.94 20.32
CA LYS A 500 -19.85 11.20 20.07
C LYS A 500 -21.39 11.03 20.02
N GLY A 501 -21.92 9.83 20.25
CA GLY A 501 -23.35 9.55 20.16
C GLY A 501 -23.93 9.72 18.74
N LEU A 502 -23.10 9.56 17.71
CA LEU A 502 -23.51 9.65 16.30
C LEU A 502 -24.01 8.29 15.79
N PRO A 503 -24.89 8.26 14.76
CA PRO A 503 -25.48 7.00 14.27
C PRO A 503 -24.44 5.99 13.77
N GLY A 504 -23.28 6.45 13.31
CA GLY A 504 -22.22 5.60 12.81
C GLY A 504 -22.45 5.14 11.37
N TYR A 505 -21.87 3.99 11.01
CA TYR A 505 -21.91 3.44 9.67
C TYR A 505 -22.20 1.94 9.68
N LYS A 506 -22.98 1.51 8.70
CA LYS A 506 -23.11 0.12 8.30
C LYS A 506 -22.10 -0.20 7.20
N VAL A 507 -21.39 -1.31 7.33
CA VAL A 507 -20.55 -1.84 6.25
C VAL A 507 -21.44 -2.63 5.29
N GLU A 508 -21.57 -2.16 4.04
CA GLU A 508 -22.42 -2.80 3.02
C GLU A 508 -21.70 -3.93 2.29
N ALA A 509 -20.42 -3.72 1.97
CA ALA A 509 -19.63 -4.66 1.19
C ALA A 509 -18.13 -4.51 1.48
N ILE A 510 -17.40 -5.61 1.38
CA ILE A 510 -15.94 -5.68 1.44
C ILE A 510 -15.48 -6.59 0.30
N ARG A 511 -14.59 -6.09 -0.58
CA ARG A 511 -14.09 -6.85 -1.73
C ARG A 511 -12.61 -6.59 -1.98
N GLY A 512 -11.86 -7.64 -2.30
CA GLY A 512 -10.48 -7.51 -2.78
C GLY A 512 -10.37 -7.40 -4.31
N PHE A 513 -9.32 -6.75 -4.80
CA PHE A 513 -8.95 -6.66 -6.22
C PHE A 513 -7.49 -7.05 -6.39
N ASP A 514 -7.23 -7.89 -7.40
CA ASP A 514 -5.87 -8.31 -7.72
C ASP A 514 -5.15 -7.32 -8.65
N LEU A 515 -4.71 -6.18 -8.10
CA LEU A 515 -3.86 -5.24 -8.84
C LEU A 515 -2.44 -5.79 -9.09
N PHE A 516 -2.02 -6.81 -8.36
CA PHE A 516 -0.65 -7.33 -8.39
C PHE A 516 -0.63 -8.87 -8.43
N PRO A 517 -1.04 -9.49 -9.55
CA PRO A 517 -0.94 -10.92 -9.76
C PRO A 517 0.48 -11.44 -9.45
N GLN A 518 0.60 -12.68 -8.99
CA GLN A 518 1.88 -13.30 -8.60
C GLN A 518 2.54 -12.73 -7.34
N THR A 519 1.95 -11.70 -6.74
CA THR A 519 2.39 -11.13 -5.45
C THR A 519 1.33 -11.35 -4.38
N ARG A 520 1.74 -11.22 -3.12
CA ARG A 520 0.83 -11.30 -1.97
C ARG A 520 -0.14 -10.12 -1.83
N HIS A 521 0.06 -9.04 -2.58
CA HIS A 521 -0.71 -7.81 -2.40
C HIS A 521 -2.16 -7.99 -2.90
N VAL A 522 -3.10 -7.42 -2.15
CA VAL A 522 -4.52 -7.31 -2.49
C VAL A 522 -4.96 -5.88 -2.20
N GLU A 523 -5.72 -5.29 -3.13
CA GLU A 523 -6.33 -3.97 -2.95
C GLU A 523 -7.74 -4.18 -2.39
N GLY A 524 -8.07 -3.61 -1.24
CA GLY A 524 -9.39 -3.73 -0.61
C GLY A 524 -10.30 -2.56 -0.94
N VAL A 525 -11.56 -2.83 -1.24
CA VAL A 525 -12.64 -1.84 -1.34
C VAL A 525 -13.70 -2.16 -0.30
N MET A 526 -13.97 -1.20 0.59
CA MET A 526 -15.00 -1.29 1.62
C MET A 526 -16.02 -0.16 1.43
N THR A 527 -17.30 -0.48 1.46
CA THR A 527 -18.39 0.49 1.34
C THR A 527 -19.12 0.66 2.67
N LEU A 528 -19.29 1.92 3.08
CA LEU A 528 -19.99 2.32 4.28
C LEU A 528 -21.21 3.17 3.92
N THR A 529 -22.36 2.86 4.50
CA THR A 529 -23.55 3.71 4.46
C THR A 529 -23.82 4.23 5.86
N ARG A 530 -24.09 5.54 5.99
CA ARG A 530 -24.46 6.15 7.27
C ARG A 530 -25.77 5.55 7.78
N LEU A 531 -25.81 5.19 9.06
CA LEU A 531 -26.99 4.63 9.73
C LEU A 531 -28.08 5.67 9.99
#